data_AF-A0A4R3JJ96-F1
#
_entry.id   AF-A0A4R3JJ96-F1
#
_cell.length_a   1.000
_cell.length_b   1.000
_cell.length_c   1.000
_cell.angle_alpha   90.00
_cell.angle_beta   90.00
_cell.angle_gamma   90.00
#
_symmetry.space_group_name_H-M   'P 1'
#
loop_
_entity.id
_entity.type
_entity.pdbx_description
1 polymer ?
#
loop_
_entity_poly.entity_id
_entity_poly.type
_entity_poly.pdbx_seq_one_letter_code
_entity_poly.pdbx_strand_id
1 'polypeptide(L)'
;MFLIMIISMIIGLSLSFFLARRYDMSEKVDKGIEVCYWKLSYRRKLIRTLWMIPVWIMINIVIYKEFPAYSYARIIGVILFLPVFIQAAYNYKKWKNETAQEEDVKY
;
A
#
# COMPACT_ATOMS: atom_id res chain seq x y z
N MET A 1 -20.86 17.09 2.12
CA MET A 1 -19.87 16.24 2.81
C MET A 1 -19.41 15.05 1.94
N PHE A 2 -20.33 14.20 1.46
CA PHE A 2 -19.98 13.04 0.60
C PHE A 2 -19.22 13.40 -0.69
N LEU A 3 -19.66 14.43 -1.44
CA LEU A 3 -18.97 14.88 -2.67
C LEU A 3 -17.52 15.32 -2.42
N ILE A 4 -17.26 16.03 -1.32
CA ILE A 4 -15.91 16.49 -0.94
C ILE A 4 -15.00 15.29 -0.62
N MET A 5 -15.55 14.24 0.03
CA MET A 5 -14.81 13.00 0.28
C MET A 5 -14.46 12.26 -1.02
N ILE A 6 -15.38 12.21 -1.98
CA ILE A 6 -15.12 11.57 -3.29
C ILE A 6 -14.06 12.35 -4.06
N ILE A 7 -14.16 13.68 -4.12
CA ILE A 7 -13.19 14.53 -4.82
C ILE A 7 -11.79 14.39 -4.19
N SER A 8 -11.68 14.44 -2.86
CA SER A 8 -10.39 14.26 -2.18
C SER A 8 -9.78 12.87 -2.38
N MET A 9 -10.60 11.82 -2.42
CA MET A 9 -10.16 10.46 -2.73
C MET A 9 -9.62 10.35 -4.17
N ILE A 10 -10.31 10.96 -5.14
CA ILE A 10 -9.86 10.98 -6.55
C ILE A 10 -8.53 11.71 -6.68
N ILE A 11 -8.38 12.90 -6.08
CA ILE A 11 -7.14 13.68 -6.11
C ILE A 11 -5.97 12.88 -5.52
N GLY A 12 -6.19 12.20 -4.39
CA GLY A 12 -5.18 11.34 -3.77
C GLY A 12 -4.75 10.18 -4.69
N LEU A 13 -5.71 9.53 -5.35
CA LEU A 13 -5.43 8.45 -6.32
C LEU A 13 -4.67 8.99 -7.54
N SER A 14 -5.06 10.13 -8.10
CA SER A 14 -4.37 10.75 -9.22
C SER A 14 -2.93 11.12 -8.88
N LEU A 15 -2.69 11.73 -7.71
CA LEU A 15 -1.35 12.13 -7.27
C LEU A 15 -0.46 10.90 -7.04
N SER A 16 -0.99 9.86 -6.40
CA SER A 16 -0.26 8.62 -6.17
C SER A 16 0.09 7.92 -7.50
N PHE A 17 -0.83 7.86 -8.45
CA PHE A 17 -0.58 7.31 -9.79
C PHE A 17 0.49 8.11 -10.55
N PHE A 18 0.43 9.45 -10.48
CA PHE A 18 1.43 10.30 -11.11
C PHE A 18 2.84 10.08 -10.54
N LEU A 19 2.96 10.02 -9.21
CA LEU A 19 4.22 9.72 -8.54
C LEU A 19 4.72 8.30 -8.86
N ALA A 20 3.81 7.33 -8.95
CA ALA A 20 4.14 5.96 -9.37
C ALA A 20 4.90 5.94 -10.68
N ARG A 21 4.33 6.64 -11.68
CA ARG A 21 4.90 6.70 -13.02
C ARG A 21 6.23 7.45 -13.06
N ARG A 22 6.40 8.50 -12.23
CA ARG A 22 7.62 9.29 -12.20
C ARG A 22 8.84 8.54 -11.65
N TYR A 23 8.60 7.66 -10.66
CA TYR A 23 9.65 6.98 -9.89
C TYR A 23 9.74 5.47 -10.18
N ASP A 24 9.09 5.00 -11.24
CA ASP A 24 9.15 3.59 -11.62
C ASP A 24 10.59 3.20 -12.03
N MET A 25 11.23 4.05 -12.84
CA MET A 25 12.59 3.90 -13.38
C MET A 25 13.70 4.35 -12.42
N SER A 26 13.38 4.89 -11.23
CA SER A 26 14.41 5.34 -10.30
C SER A 26 15.01 4.15 -9.55
N GLU A 27 16.33 4.16 -9.35
CA GLU A 27 17.04 3.20 -8.53
C GLU A 27 16.39 3.05 -7.15
N LYS A 28 16.12 1.81 -6.76
CA LYS A 28 15.41 1.52 -5.52
C LYS A 28 16.41 1.55 -4.37
N VAL A 29 16.14 2.37 -3.38
CA VAL A 29 16.95 2.44 -2.17
C VAL A 29 16.52 1.32 -1.24
N ASP A 30 17.47 0.55 -0.70
CA ASP A 30 17.22 -0.48 0.34
C ASP A 30 17.77 -0.10 1.72
N LYS A 31 18.87 0.66 1.77
CA LYS A 31 19.51 1.13 3.02
C LYS A 31 19.45 2.66 3.14
N GLY A 32 19.26 3.17 4.36
CA GLY A 32 19.14 4.61 4.64
C GLY A 32 17.70 5.14 4.71
N ILE A 33 17.57 6.40 5.11
CA ILE A 33 16.28 7.10 5.27
C ILE A 33 15.80 7.54 3.88
N GLU A 34 14.70 6.95 3.40
CA GLU A 34 14.06 7.33 2.15
C GLU A 34 12.56 7.51 2.41
N VAL A 35 12.09 8.74 2.28
CA VAL A 35 10.69 9.12 2.59
C VAL A 35 9.78 8.82 1.41
N CYS A 36 10.30 8.84 0.18
CA CYS A 36 9.48 8.62 -1.02
C CYS A 36 9.10 7.14 -1.16
N TYR A 37 7.80 6.83 -1.05
CA TYR A 37 7.25 5.47 -1.14
C TYR A 37 7.71 4.74 -2.40
N TRP A 38 7.74 5.43 -3.55
CA TRP A 38 7.97 4.83 -4.86
C TRP A 38 9.43 4.42 -5.09
N LYS A 39 10.37 5.11 -4.43
CA LYS A 39 11.81 4.87 -4.49
C LYS A 39 12.30 3.80 -3.50
N LEU A 40 11.43 3.31 -2.62
CA LEU A 40 11.75 2.20 -1.71
C LEU A 40 11.88 0.86 -2.45
N SER A 41 12.81 0.03 -1.99
CA SER A 41 12.89 -1.40 -2.34
C SER A 41 11.58 -2.13 -2.04
N TYR A 42 11.29 -3.17 -2.83
CA TYR A 42 10.08 -3.97 -2.65
C TYR A 42 10.05 -4.71 -1.30
N ARG A 43 11.22 -5.07 -0.76
CA ARG A 43 11.37 -5.61 0.61
C ARG A 43 10.84 -4.65 1.67
N ARG A 44 11.27 -3.39 1.64
CA ARG A 44 10.82 -2.39 2.63
C ARG A 44 9.34 -2.02 2.45
N LYS A 45 8.85 -2.01 1.21
CA LYS A 45 7.42 -1.87 0.93
C LYS A 45 6.61 -3.00 1.58
N LEU A 46 7.05 -4.26 1.44
CA LEU A 46 6.42 -5.41 2.07
C LEU A 46 6.41 -5.33 3.59
N ILE A 47 7.56 -5.03 4.21
CA ILE A 47 7.66 -4.89 5.68
C ILE A 47 6.68 -3.80 6.13
N ARG A 48 6.67 -2.64 5.47
CA ARG A 48 5.72 -1.57 5.81
C ARG A 48 4.27 -2.00 5.64
N THR A 49 3.90 -2.71 4.56
CA THR A 49 2.54 -3.21 4.38
C THR A 49 2.13 -4.15 5.52
N LEU A 50 3.01 -5.05 5.96
CA LEU A 50 2.76 -5.96 7.10
C LEU A 50 2.63 -5.21 8.43
N TRP A 51 3.53 -4.25 8.70
CA TRP A 51 3.47 -3.43 9.92
C TRP A 51 2.25 -2.52 9.97
N MET A 52 1.63 -2.21 8.82
CA MET A 52 0.39 -1.44 8.75
C MET A 52 -0.87 -2.30 8.98
N ILE A 53 -0.79 -3.64 8.94
CA ILE A 53 -1.95 -4.52 9.17
C ILE A 53 -2.61 -4.27 10.54
N PRO A 54 -1.87 -4.18 11.67
CA PRO A 54 -2.46 -3.86 12.97
C PRO A 54 -3.19 -2.51 12.98
N VAL A 55 -2.66 -1.51 12.28
CA VAL A 55 -3.28 -0.18 12.16
C VAL A 55 -4.63 -0.29 11.42
N TRP A 56 -4.67 -1.04 10.33
CA TRP A 56 -5.91 -1.29 9.58
C TRP A 56 -6.96 -2.07 10.38
N ILE A 57 -6.53 -3.01 11.23
CA ILE A 57 -7.41 -3.73 12.14
C ILE A 57 -8.01 -2.76 13.17
N MET A 58 -7.20 -1.90 13.77
CA MET A 58 -7.66 -0.86 14.72
C MET A 58 -8.68 0.08 14.08
N ILE A 59 -8.44 0.52 12.84
CA ILE A 59 -9.38 1.37 12.09
C ILE A 59 -10.71 0.65 11.87
N ASN A 60 -10.68 -0.63 11.47
CA ASN A 60 -11.90 -1.42 11.29
C ASN A 60 -12.69 -1.59 12.60
N ILE A 61 -12.02 -1.77 13.74
CA ILE A 61 -12.67 -1.85 15.05
C ILE A 61 -13.40 -0.54 15.38
N VAL A 62 -12.77 0.61 15.13
CA VAL A 62 -13.41 1.93 15.35
C VAL A 62 -14.64 2.08 14.46
N ILE A 63 -14.53 1.77 13.17
CA ILE A 63 -15.66 1.82 12.22
C ILE A 63 -16.79 0.88 12.67
N TYR A 64 -16.45 -0.31 13.19
CA TYR A 64 -17.45 -1.27 13.66
C TYR A 64 -18.23 -0.76 14.88
N LYS A 65 -17.58 0.00 15.78
CA LYS A 65 -18.20 0.59 16.96
C LYS A 65 -19.08 1.80 16.63
N GLU A 66 -18.60 2.69 15.77
CA GLU A 66 -19.26 3.98 15.48
C GLU A 66 -20.46 3.85 14.53
N PHE A 67 -20.43 2.91 13.59
CA PHE A 67 -21.47 2.80 12.57
C PHE A 67 -22.39 1.60 12.79
N PRO A 68 -23.70 1.68 12.54
CA PRO A 68 -24.64 0.56 12.70
C PRO A 68 -24.42 -0.58 11.69
N ALA A 69 -24.96 -1.76 11.98
CA ALA A 69 -24.66 -3.01 11.27
C ALA A 69 -25.01 -3.01 9.78
N TYR A 70 -26.08 -2.30 9.42
CA TYR A 70 -26.54 -2.18 8.03
C TYR A 70 -25.93 -0.98 7.30
N SER A 71 -24.97 -0.27 7.92
CA SER A 71 -24.33 0.86 7.27
C SER A 71 -23.41 0.39 6.15
N TYR A 72 -23.51 1.04 4.99
CA TYR A 72 -22.57 0.85 3.89
C TYR A 72 -21.11 1.12 4.31
N ALA A 73 -20.89 1.92 5.36
CA ALA A 73 -19.56 2.23 5.89
C ALA A 73 -18.77 1.01 6.37
N ARG A 74 -19.41 0.03 7.04
CA ARG A 74 -18.73 -1.21 7.47
C ARG A 74 -18.31 -2.09 6.29
N ILE A 75 -19.20 -2.22 5.31
CA ILE A 75 -18.96 -3.01 4.08
C ILE A 75 -17.78 -2.39 3.31
N ILE A 76 -17.78 -1.07 3.16
CA ILE A 76 -16.69 -0.33 2.51
C ILE A 76 -15.36 -0.51 3.27
N GLY A 77 -15.37 -0.47 4.61
CA GLY A 77 -14.16 -0.69 5.42
C GLY A 77 -13.49 -2.04 5.18
N VAL A 78 -14.29 -3.11 5.07
CA VAL A 78 -13.79 -4.46 4.76
C VAL A 78 -13.26 -4.54 3.32
N ILE A 79 -13.98 -3.95 2.36
CA ILE A 79 -13.54 -3.93 0.96
C ILE A 79 -12.20 -3.20 0.81
N LEU A 80 -12.02 -2.07 1.51
CA LEU A 80 -10.79 -1.29 1.49
C LEU A 80 -9.60 -2.00 2.16
N PHE A 81 -9.85 -3.04 2.96
CA PHE A 81 -8.81 -3.84 3.59
C PHE A 81 -8.20 -4.88 2.62
N LEU A 82 -8.98 -5.40 1.66
CA LEU A 82 -8.53 -6.41 0.69
C LEU A 82 -7.29 -6.00 -0.14
N PRO A 83 -7.18 -4.76 -0.66
CA PRO A 83 -6.01 -4.29 -1.39
C PRO A 83 -4.69 -4.41 -0.62
N VAL A 84 -4.72 -4.37 0.72
CA VAL A 84 -3.51 -4.50 1.56
C VAL A 84 -2.85 -5.86 1.35
N PHE A 85 -3.64 -6.93 1.29
CA PHE A 85 -3.13 -8.28 1.05
C PHE A 85 -2.63 -8.46 -0.38
N ILE A 86 -3.36 -7.91 -1.36
CA ILE A 86 -2.95 -7.94 -2.76
C ILE A 86 -1.59 -7.23 -2.91
N GLN A 87 -1.44 -6.07 -2.26
CA GLN A 87 -0.20 -5.30 -2.28
C GLN A 87 0.95 -6.04 -1.58
N ALA A 88 0.69 -6.70 -0.45
CA ALA A 88 1.69 -7.52 0.24
C ALA A 88 2.17 -8.68 -0.64
N ALA A 89 1.25 -9.41 -1.27
CA ALA A 89 1.56 -10.54 -2.14
C ALA A 89 2.34 -10.09 -3.39
N TYR A 90 1.93 -8.99 -4.02
CA TYR A 90 2.63 -8.41 -5.17
C TYR A 90 4.07 -8.00 -4.80
N ASN A 91 4.24 -7.27 -3.69
CA ASN A 91 5.55 -6.84 -3.23
C ASN A 91 6.45 -8.03 -2.87
N TYR A 92 5.89 -9.09 -2.29
CA TYR A 92 6.62 -10.33 -1.98
C TYR A 92 7.15 -11.01 -3.25
N LYS A 93 6.27 -11.21 -4.23
CA LYS A 93 6.62 -11.84 -5.50
C LYS A 93 7.70 -11.03 -6.22
N LYS A 94 7.55 -9.71 -6.27
CA LYS A 94 8.50 -8.83 -6.95
C LYS A 94 9.86 -8.81 -6.25
N TRP A 95 9.87 -8.74 -4.92
CA TRP A 95 11.11 -8.83 -4.13
C TRP A 95 11.86 -10.15 -4.39
N LYS A 96 11.14 -11.29 -4.41
CA LYS A 96 11.76 -12.60 -4.64
C LYS A 96 12.37 -12.73 -6.05
N ASN A 97 11.72 -12.14 -7.05
CA ASN A 97 12.24 -12.12 -8.41
C ASN A 97 13.52 -11.27 -8.55
N GLU A 98 13.60 -10.14 -7.84
CA GLU A 98 14.80 -9.29 -7.83
C GLU A 98 15.99 -10.02 -7.20
N THR A 99 15.78 -10.71 -6.07
CA THR A 99 16.84 -11.49 -5.42
C THR A 99 17.34 -12.66 -6.29
N ALA A 100 16.45 -13.31 -7.04
CA ALA A 100 16.85 -14.40 -7.93
C ALA A 100 17.72 -13.89 -9.10
N GLN A 101 17.37 -12.73 -9.68
CA GLN A 101 18.16 -12.12 -10.74
C GLN A 101 19.54 -11.64 -10.26
N GLU A 102 19.63 -11.12 -9.04
CA GLU A 102 20.93 -10.74 -8.45
C GLU A 102 21.84 -11.96 -8.20
N GLU A 103 21.27 -13.13 -7.89
CA GLU A 103 22.02 -14.38 -7.77
C GLU A 103 22.51 -14.87 -9.14
N ASP A 104 21.65 -14.89 -10.17
CA ASP A 104 22.01 -15.34 -11.52
C ASP A 104 23.09 -14.48 -12.19
N VAL A 105 23.11 -13.15 -11.95
CA VAL A 105 24.13 -12.23 -12.51
C VAL A 105 25.51 -12.41 -11.85
N LYS A 106 25.56 -13.08 -10.69
CA LYS A 106 26.78 -13.22 -9.89
C LYS A 106 27.59 -14.48 -10.22
N TYR A 107 27.04 -15.40 -11.03
CA TYR A 107 27.66 -16.63 -11.53
C TYR A 107 27.91 -16.56 -13.04
#